data_AF-A0A2S2Q5F4-F1
#
_entry.id   AF-A0A2S2Q5F4-F1
#
_cell.length_a   1.000
_cell.length_b   1.000
_cell.length_c   1.000
_cell.angle_alpha   90.00
_cell.angle_beta   90.00
_cell.angle_gamma   90.00
#
_symmetry.space_group_name_H-M   'P 1'
#
loop_
_entity.id
_entity.type
_entity.pdbx_description
1 polymer ?
#
loop_
_entity_poly.entity_id
_entity_poly.type
_entity_poly.pdbx_seq_one_letter_code
_entity_poly.pdbx_strand_id
1 'polypeptide(L)'
;MKERTHYLSLILEKNNIAFYSPCSAHSLNLVGVNAVKINSRVKTFFGCVQSLFVSFSSSLAKWNILSEEVGVSLESQSETRWSSRVSAIRPIVNHLPGILKSLNRVLTEINMPDKMYSEIMALKKYFSSFECIAMASFWFKVLSSINERNIIIQSRGISLEV
;
A
#
# COMPACT_ATOMS: atom_id res chain seq x y z
N MET A 1 5.50 -21.78 -1.19
CA MET A 1 5.08 -22.99 -0.44
C MET A 1 6.21 -24.02 -0.32
N LYS A 2 6.95 -24.32 -1.39
CA LYS A 2 8.10 -25.27 -1.38
C LYS A 2 9.19 -25.00 -0.33
N GLU A 3 9.57 -23.75 -0.09
CA GLU A 3 10.63 -23.44 0.90
C GLU A 3 10.20 -23.73 2.35
N ARG A 4 8.93 -23.51 2.71
CA ARG A 4 8.46 -23.71 4.10
C ARG A 4 8.46 -25.18 4.52
N THR A 5 8.14 -26.07 3.60
CA THR A 5 8.23 -27.53 3.82
C THR A 5 9.68 -28.01 4.01
N HIS A 6 10.65 -27.34 3.37
CA HIS A 6 12.08 -27.69 3.48
C HIS A 6 12.69 -27.28 4.83
N TYR A 7 12.34 -26.09 5.35
CA TYR A 7 12.82 -25.68 6.68
C TYR A 7 12.21 -26.53 7.80
N LEU A 8 10.93 -26.89 7.67
CA LEU A 8 10.28 -27.79 8.62
C LEU A 8 10.97 -29.15 8.68
N SER A 9 11.31 -29.75 7.53
CA SER A 9 12.01 -31.03 7.50
C SER A 9 13.39 -30.94 8.17
N LEU A 10 14.15 -29.86 7.95
CA LEU A 10 15.46 -29.64 8.59
C LEU A 10 15.36 -29.48 10.13
N ILE A 11 14.30 -28.82 10.62
CA ILE A 11 14.08 -28.65 12.06
C ILE A 11 13.74 -30.00 12.69
N LEU A 12 12.86 -30.78 12.07
CA LEU A 12 12.45 -32.10 12.57
C LEU A 12 13.58 -33.15 12.46
N GLU A 13 14.47 -33.04 11.47
CA GLU A 13 15.69 -33.85 11.38
C GLU A 13 16.63 -33.61 12.56
N LYS A 14 16.76 -32.36 13.03
CA LYS A 14 17.59 -32.01 14.19
C LYS A 14 16.90 -32.27 15.52
N ASN A 15 15.57 -32.12 15.58
CA ASN A 15 14.79 -32.31 16.77
C ASN A 15 13.36 -32.76 16.42
N ASN A 16 13.09 -34.06 16.53
CA ASN A 16 11.82 -34.66 16.14
C ASN A 16 10.64 -34.31 17.08
N ILE A 17 10.90 -33.70 18.24
CA ILE A 17 9.86 -33.23 19.17
C ILE A 17 9.60 -31.72 19.04
N ALA A 18 10.27 -31.03 18.12
CA ALA A 18 10.06 -29.61 17.91
C ALA A 18 8.67 -29.34 17.29
N PHE A 19 7.88 -28.48 17.93
CA PHE A 19 6.64 -27.98 17.36
C PHE A 19 6.92 -26.78 16.45
N TYR A 20 6.45 -26.86 15.21
CA TYR A 20 6.52 -25.77 14.24
C TYR A 20 5.10 -25.35 13.85
N SER A 21 4.82 -24.06 13.96
CA SER A 21 3.59 -23.46 13.44
C SER A 21 3.95 -22.29 12.52
N PRO A 22 3.49 -22.28 11.25
CA PRO A 22 3.76 -21.17 10.35
C PRO A 22 3.03 -19.91 10.85
N CYS A 23 3.71 -18.77 10.83
CA CYS A 23 3.11 -17.50 11.23
C CYS A 23 1.90 -17.14 10.34
N SER A 24 0.69 -17.18 10.90
CA SER A 24 -0.57 -16.86 10.20
C SER A 24 -0.56 -15.45 9.61
N ALA A 25 -0.01 -14.47 10.34
CA ALA A 25 0.19 -13.10 9.85
C ALA A 25 1.09 -13.06 8.60
N HIS A 26 2.18 -13.83 8.59
CA HIS A 26 3.07 -13.91 7.43
C HIS A 26 2.41 -14.61 6.23
N SER A 27 1.67 -15.69 6.47
CA SER A 27 0.88 -16.38 5.44
C SER A 27 -0.15 -15.46 4.79
N LEU A 28 -0.89 -14.71 5.60
CA LEU A 28 -1.86 -13.72 5.13
C LEU A 28 -1.19 -12.62 4.30
N ASN A 29 -0.01 -12.16 4.73
CA ASN A 29 0.77 -11.18 3.98
C ASN A 29 1.18 -11.70 2.60
N LEU A 30 1.61 -12.96 2.50
CA LEU A 30 1.99 -13.57 1.23
C LEU A 30 0.82 -13.73 0.25
N VAL A 31 -0.37 -14.09 0.74
CA VAL A 31 -1.57 -14.22 -0.11
C VAL A 31 -1.91 -12.88 -0.77
N GLY A 32 -1.92 -11.79 0.01
CA GLY A 32 -2.14 -10.46 -0.54
C GLY A 32 -1.09 -10.07 -1.57
N VAL A 33 0.20 -10.35 -1.30
CA VAL A 33 1.31 -9.94 -2.20
C VAL A 33 1.17 -10.63 -3.55
N ASN A 34 0.84 -11.93 -3.53
CA ASN A 34 0.60 -12.68 -4.75
C ASN A 34 -0.63 -12.16 -5.49
N ALA A 35 -1.73 -11.83 -4.79
CA ALA A 35 -2.94 -11.30 -5.42
C ALA A 35 -2.70 -9.99 -6.19
N VAL A 36 -1.85 -9.09 -5.66
CA VAL A 36 -1.42 -7.88 -6.41
C VAL A 36 -0.52 -8.24 -7.58
N LYS A 37 0.43 -9.16 -7.40
CA LYS A 37 1.42 -9.52 -8.42
C LYS A 37 0.83 -10.21 -9.66
N ILE A 38 -0.35 -10.82 -9.57
CA ILE A 38 -0.97 -11.49 -10.73
C ILE A 38 -1.78 -10.55 -11.62
N ASN A 39 -2.21 -9.39 -11.13
CA ASN A 39 -3.16 -8.52 -11.84
C ASN A 39 -2.51 -7.18 -12.24
N SER A 40 -2.42 -6.92 -13.55
CA SER A 40 -1.80 -5.70 -14.10
C SER A 40 -2.49 -4.42 -13.64
N ARG A 41 -3.83 -4.37 -13.60
CA ARG A 41 -4.59 -3.19 -13.15
C ARG A 41 -4.31 -2.87 -11.69
N VAL A 42 -4.22 -3.89 -10.85
CA VAL A 42 -3.90 -3.74 -9.43
C VAL A 42 -2.46 -3.25 -9.24
N LYS A 43 -1.51 -3.78 -10.03
CA LYS A 43 -0.12 -3.25 -10.05
C LYS A 43 -0.09 -1.79 -10.44
N THR A 44 -0.81 -1.40 -11.50
CA THR A 44 -0.89 0.00 -11.95
C THR A 44 -1.44 0.88 -10.86
N PHE A 45 -2.53 0.49 -10.21
CA PHE A 45 -3.12 1.24 -9.11
C PHE A 45 -2.09 1.50 -7.99
N PHE A 46 -1.46 0.45 -7.47
CA PHE A 46 -0.46 0.60 -6.41
C PHE A 46 0.79 1.35 -6.86
N GLY A 47 1.20 1.18 -8.13
CA GLY A 47 2.27 1.98 -8.74
C GLY A 47 1.92 3.46 -8.77
N CYS A 48 0.71 3.83 -9.16
CA CYS A 48 0.24 5.23 -9.14
C CYS A 48 0.18 5.80 -7.72
N VAL A 49 -0.27 5.03 -6.73
CA VAL A 49 -0.24 5.44 -5.31
C VAL A 49 1.19 5.75 -4.86
N GLN A 50 2.15 4.88 -5.18
CA GLN A 50 3.55 5.10 -4.83
C GLN A 50 4.14 6.31 -5.58
N SER A 51 3.86 6.44 -6.87
CA SER A 51 4.32 7.57 -7.68
C SER A 51 3.75 8.91 -7.19
N LEU A 52 2.52 8.93 -6.68
CA LEU A 52 1.93 10.09 -6.04
C LEU A 52 2.72 10.51 -4.80
N PHE A 53 3.01 9.56 -3.91
CA PHE A 53 3.84 9.80 -2.72
C PHE A 53 5.20 10.38 -3.11
N VAL A 54 5.94 9.71 -4.00
CA VAL A 54 7.27 10.13 -4.46
C VAL A 54 7.22 11.53 -5.10
N SER A 55 6.19 11.81 -5.89
CA SER A 55 6.00 13.11 -6.55
C SER A 55 5.89 14.25 -5.56
N PHE A 56 5.11 14.09 -4.48
CA PHE A 56 4.95 15.12 -3.45
C PHE A 56 6.14 15.18 -2.49
N SER A 57 6.73 14.03 -2.12
CA SER A 57 7.85 13.97 -1.18
C SER A 57 9.18 14.45 -1.78
N SER A 58 9.29 14.52 -3.10
CA SER A 58 10.52 14.96 -3.80
C SER A 58 10.80 16.46 -3.69
N SER A 59 9.83 17.27 -3.26
CA SER A 59 9.98 18.72 -3.18
C SER A 59 9.17 19.30 -2.03
N LEU A 60 9.82 20.12 -1.19
CA LEU A 60 9.16 20.80 -0.07
C LEU A 60 8.02 21.71 -0.55
N ALA A 61 8.18 22.36 -1.70
CA ALA A 61 7.14 23.22 -2.28
C ALA A 61 5.87 22.42 -2.61
N LYS A 62 6.02 21.24 -3.23
CA LYS A 62 4.87 20.36 -3.52
C LYS A 62 4.24 19.83 -2.25
N TRP A 63 5.05 19.43 -1.28
CA TRP A 63 4.56 18.93 0.00
C TRP A 63 3.77 20.00 0.76
N ASN A 64 4.21 21.26 0.74
CA ASN A 64 3.46 22.37 1.34
C ASN A 64 2.09 22.55 0.67
N ILE A 65 2.02 22.53 -0.67
CA ILE A 65 0.75 22.58 -1.40
C ILE A 65 -0.19 21.44 -0.98
N LEU A 66 0.33 20.22 -0.83
CA LEU A 66 -0.47 19.10 -0.36
C LEU A 66 -0.97 19.32 1.07
N SER A 67 -0.10 19.78 1.96
CA SER A 67 -0.42 20.04 3.37
C SER A 67 -1.51 21.11 3.51
N GLU A 68 -1.42 22.20 2.74
CA GLU A 68 -2.42 23.27 2.71
C GLU A 68 -3.80 22.78 2.26
N GLU A 69 -3.85 21.89 1.27
CA GLU A 69 -5.12 21.44 0.65
C GLU A 69 -5.79 20.28 1.38
N VAL A 70 -4.99 19.38 1.98
CA VAL A 70 -5.47 18.09 2.47
C VAL A 70 -5.25 17.96 3.98
N GLY A 71 -4.27 18.66 4.56
CA GLY A 71 -3.94 18.60 5.99
C GLY A 71 -3.43 17.24 6.47
N VAL A 72 -3.15 16.31 5.55
CA VAL A 72 -2.60 14.98 5.86
C VAL A 72 -1.40 14.66 4.98
N SER A 73 -0.49 13.86 5.53
CA SER A 73 0.67 13.36 4.80
C SER A 73 0.30 12.13 3.97
N LEU A 74 0.89 12.02 2.77
CA LEU A 74 0.92 10.76 2.03
C LEU A 74 1.98 9.84 2.65
N GLU A 75 1.73 8.54 2.57
CA GLU A 75 2.64 7.52 3.09
C GLU A 75 3.17 6.62 1.97
N SER A 76 4.46 6.27 2.06
CA SER A 76 5.06 5.27 1.17
C SER A 76 4.47 3.89 1.45
N GLN A 77 4.34 3.10 0.38
CA GLN A 77 4.02 1.70 0.51
C GLN A 77 5.27 0.90 0.90
N SER A 78 5.07 -0.15 1.69
CA SER A 78 6.08 -1.18 1.95
C SER A 78 5.69 -2.47 1.24
N GLU A 79 6.67 -3.14 0.63
CA GLU A 79 6.46 -4.48 0.07
C GLU A 79 6.20 -5.54 1.14
N THR A 80 6.75 -5.34 2.34
CA THR A 80 6.75 -6.35 3.41
C THR A 80 5.61 -6.17 4.42
N ARG A 81 4.94 -5.01 4.45
CA ARG A 81 3.93 -4.67 5.46
C ARG A 81 2.62 -4.16 4.84
N TRP A 82 1.57 -4.99 4.82
CA TRP A 82 0.23 -4.58 4.34
C TRP A 82 -0.38 -3.38 5.07
N SER A 83 -0.08 -3.20 6.35
CA SER A 83 -0.55 -2.04 7.12
C SER A 83 -0.16 -0.71 6.44
N SER A 84 1.05 -0.63 5.88
CA SER A 84 1.51 0.55 5.13
C SER A 84 0.68 0.83 3.88
N ARG A 85 0.14 -0.21 3.22
CA ARG A 85 -0.70 -0.05 2.03
C ARG A 85 -2.08 0.49 2.40
N VAL A 86 -2.63 0.09 3.55
CA VAL A 86 -3.86 0.69 4.09
C VAL A 86 -3.63 2.18 4.35
N SER A 87 -2.53 2.53 5.00
CA SER A 87 -2.21 3.94 5.26
C SER A 87 -2.00 4.73 3.97
N ALA A 88 -1.30 4.18 2.97
CA ALA A 88 -1.06 4.84 1.70
C ALA A 88 -2.34 5.09 0.87
N ILE A 89 -3.33 4.18 0.94
CA ILE A 89 -4.61 4.33 0.22
C ILE A 89 -5.59 5.25 0.96
N ARG A 90 -5.49 5.34 2.29
CA ARG A 90 -6.46 6.07 3.12
C ARG A 90 -6.64 7.55 2.70
N PRO A 91 -5.58 8.34 2.45
CA PRO A 91 -5.74 9.70 1.95
C PRO A 91 -6.45 9.77 0.61
N ILE A 92 -6.25 8.78 -0.27
CA ILE A 92 -6.89 8.72 -1.58
C ILE A 92 -8.39 8.51 -1.42
N VAL A 93 -8.83 7.62 -0.53
CA VAL A 93 -10.26 7.39 -0.30
C VAL A 93 -10.93 8.58 0.37
N ASN A 94 -10.26 9.20 1.34
CA ASN A 94 -10.89 10.22 2.19
C ASN A 94 -10.78 11.64 1.61
N HIS A 95 -9.76 11.90 0.79
CA HIS A 95 -9.42 13.26 0.38
C HIS A 95 -9.06 13.38 -1.11
N LEU A 96 -9.59 12.49 -1.97
CA LEU A 96 -9.36 12.54 -3.42
C LEU A 96 -9.54 13.94 -4.04
N PRO A 97 -10.61 14.71 -3.72
CA PRO A 97 -10.78 16.03 -4.29
C PRO A 97 -9.65 16.99 -3.92
N GLY A 98 -9.18 16.95 -2.67
CA GLY A 98 -8.04 17.74 -2.20
C GLY A 98 -6.75 17.35 -2.92
N ILE A 99 -6.49 16.05 -3.07
CA ILE A 99 -5.32 15.54 -3.82
C ILE A 99 -5.34 16.02 -5.28
N LEU A 100 -6.49 15.96 -5.95
CA LEU A 100 -6.65 16.45 -7.32
C LEU A 100 -6.43 17.96 -7.41
N LYS A 101 -6.89 18.72 -6.41
CA LYS A 101 -6.64 20.15 -6.31
C LYS A 101 -5.15 20.45 -6.08
N SER A 102 -4.47 19.71 -5.21
CA SER A 102 -3.01 19.84 -5.02
C SER A 102 -2.24 19.53 -6.31
N LEU A 103 -2.61 18.48 -7.04
CA LEU A 103 -1.99 18.16 -8.33
C LEU A 103 -2.18 19.28 -9.37
N ASN A 104 -3.36 19.90 -9.40
CA ASN A 104 -3.60 21.07 -10.23
C ASN A 104 -2.70 22.24 -9.84
N ARG A 105 -2.65 22.58 -8.55
CA ARG A 105 -1.80 23.66 -8.03
C ARG A 105 -0.34 23.44 -8.36
N VAL A 106 0.16 22.20 -8.20
CA VAL A 106 1.53 21.84 -8.59
C VAL A 106 1.78 22.11 -10.08
N LEU A 107 0.83 21.78 -10.97
CA LEU A 107 0.96 22.04 -12.41
C LEU A 107 0.93 23.53 -12.78
N THR A 108 0.28 24.37 -11.97
CA THR A 108 0.11 25.81 -12.28
C THR A 108 1.09 26.72 -11.56
N GLU A 109 1.52 26.36 -10.35
CA GLU A 109 2.31 27.21 -9.45
C GLU A 109 3.81 26.87 -9.47
N ILE A 110 4.18 25.63 -9.85
CA ILE A 110 5.57 25.17 -9.81
C ILE A 110 6.11 25.04 -11.22
N ASN A 111 7.17 25.80 -11.52
CA ASN A 111 7.94 25.58 -12.75
C ASN A 111 8.74 24.27 -12.64
N MET A 112 8.59 23.38 -13.62
CA MET A 112 9.24 22.07 -13.60
C MET A 112 9.59 21.58 -15.02
N PRO A 113 10.55 20.66 -15.16
CA PRO A 113 10.90 20.09 -16.47
C PRO A 113 9.71 19.34 -17.10
N ASP A 114 9.64 19.33 -18.43
CA ASP A 114 8.53 18.73 -19.21
C ASP A 114 8.22 17.28 -18.82
N LYS A 115 9.26 16.50 -18.51
CA LYS A 115 9.10 15.10 -18.05
C LYS A 115 8.30 15.04 -16.75
N MET A 116 8.69 15.83 -15.76
CA MET A 116 8.01 15.88 -14.46
C MET A 116 6.58 16.42 -14.62
N TYR A 117 6.39 17.45 -15.44
CA TYR A 117 5.07 17.99 -15.74
C TYR A 117 4.14 16.92 -16.32
N SER A 118 4.64 16.15 -17.30
CA SER A 118 3.90 15.05 -17.93
C SER A 118 3.56 13.93 -16.94
N GLU A 119 4.47 13.59 -16.02
CA GLU A 119 4.24 12.59 -14.97
C GLU A 119 3.13 13.05 -14.00
N ILE A 120 3.16 14.30 -13.54
CA ILE A 120 2.11 14.86 -12.66
C ILE A 120 0.76 14.93 -13.39
N MET A 121 0.76 15.30 -14.66
CA MET A 121 -0.45 15.33 -15.48
C MET A 121 -1.05 13.93 -15.65
N ALA A 122 -0.21 12.91 -15.88
CA ALA A 122 -0.63 11.52 -15.96
C ALA A 122 -1.22 11.03 -14.63
N LEU A 123 -0.60 11.37 -13.49
CA LEU A 123 -1.14 11.06 -12.17
C LEU A 123 -2.51 11.72 -11.97
N LYS A 124 -2.63 13.02 -12.24
CA LYS A 124 -3.92 13.73 -12.15
C LYS A 124 -5.00 13.04 -12.99
N LYS A 125 -4.69 12.68 -14.24
CA LYS A 125 -5.62 11.96 -15.11
C LYS A 125 -6.05 10.63 -14.53
N TYR A 126 -5.10 9.86 -13.98
CA TYR A 126 -5.39 8.57 -13.36
C TYR A 126 -6.27 8.71 -12.11
N PHE A 127 -5.93 9.62 -11.19
CA PHE A 127 -6.68 9.84 -9.95
C PHE A 127 -8.09 10.40 -10.19
N SER A 128 -8.33 11.08 -11.31
CA SER A 128 -9.68 11.50 -11.73
C SER A 128 -10.51 10.38 -12.38
N SER A 129 -9.93 9.20 -12.64
CA SER A 129 -10.62 8.12 -13.34
C SER A 129 -11.54 7.33 -12.42
N PHE A 130 -12.63 6.81 -12.99
CA PHE A 130 -13.50 5.84 -12.29
C PHE A 130 -12.72 4.59 -11.86
N GLU A 131 -11.75 4.15 -12.65
CA GLU A 131 -10.89 3.00 -12.32
C GLU A 131 -10.15 3.23 -10.99
N CYS A 132 -9.57 4.41 -10.79
CA CYS A 132 -8.89 4.74 -9.54
C CYS A 132 -9.86 4.72 -8.35
N ILE A 133 -11.04 5.33 -8.49
CA ILE A 133 -12.07 5.38 -7.43
C ILE A 133 -12.52 3.96 -7.06
N ALA A 134 -12.78 3.12 -8.05
CA ALA A 134 -13.18 1.73 -7.85
C ALA A 134 -12.07 0.91 -7.18
N MET A 135 -10.83 1.03 -7.66
CA MET A 135 -9.67 0.35 -7.08
C MET A 135 -9.40 0.80 -5.63
N ALA A 136 -9.41 2.11 -5.37
CA ALA A 136 -9.19 2.66 -4.03
C ALA A 136 -10.27 2.18 -3.06
N SER A 137 -11.54 2.25 -3.45
CA SER A 137 -12.67 1.81 -2.61
C SER A 137 -12.63 0.30 -2.32
N PHE A 138 -12.36 -0.50 -3.35
CA PHE A 138 -12.28 -1.96 -3.23
C PHE A 138 -11.10 -2.36 -2.34
N TRP A 139 -9.90 -1.89 -2.66
CA TRP A 139 -8.69 -2.28 -1.94
C TRP A 139 -8.67 -1.72 -0.52
N PHE A 140 -9.20 -0.52 -0.27
CA PHE A 140 -9.31 -0.03 1.09
C PHE A 140 -10.14 -0.95 1.99
N LYS A 141 -11.28 -1.48 1.50
CA LYS A 141 -12.11 -2.43 2.24
C LYS A 141 -11.38 -3.76 2.48
N VAL A 142 -10.80 -4.34 1.43
CA VAL A 142 -10.08 -5.62 1.51
C VAL A 142 -8.89 -5.52 2.46
N LEU A 143 -8.09 -4.47 2.33
CA LEU A 143 -6.88 -4.33 3.12
C LEU A 143 -7.16 -3.92 4.56
N SER A 144 -8.19 -3.13 4.82
CA SER A 144 -8.60 -2.82 6.20
C SER A 144 -9.04 -4.08 6.93
N SER A 145 -9.83 -4.93 6.27
CA SER A 145 -10.26 -6.23 6.81
C SER A 145 -9.07 -7.15 7.11
N ILE A 146 -8.08 -7.21 6.21
CA ILE A 146 -6.85 -7.98 6.41
C ILE A 146 -6.04 -7.41 7.58
N ASN A 147 -5.89 -6.09 7.65
CA ASN A 147 -5.11 -5.43 8.68
C ASN A 147 -5.72 -5.60 10.07
N GLU A 148 -7.04 -5.50 10.20
CA GLU A 148 -7.76 -5.77 11.45
C GLU A 148 -7.49 -7.18 11.96
N ARG A 149 -7.66 -8.20 11.10
CA ARG A 149 -7.34 -9.59 11.48
C ARG A 149 -5.87 -9.77 11.82
N ASN A 150 -4.98 -9.11 11.10
CA ASN A 150 -3.54 -9.18 11.36
C ASN A 150 -3.19 -8.59 12.74
N ILE A 151 -3.80 -7.47 13.12
CA ILE A 151 -3.64 -6.88 14.46
C ILE A 151 -4.17 -7.83 15.54
N ILE A 152 -5.34 -8.43 15.32
CA ILE A 152 -5.94 -9.40 16.25
C ILE A 152 -4.98 -10.58 16.44
N ILE A 153 -4.57 -11.26 15.36
CA ILE A 153 -3.68 -12.45 15.42
C ILE A 153 -2.34 -12.14 16.12
N GLN A 154 -1.86 -10.90 16.04
CA GLN A 154 -0.61 -10.48 16.69
C GLN A 154 -0.80 -9.94 18.11
N SER A 155 -2.03 -9.84 18.61
CA SER A 155 -2.31 -9.39 19.97
C SER A 155 -1.87 -10.41 21.01
N ARG A 156 -1.31 -9.93 22.14
CA ARG A 156 -0.88 -10.80 23.24
C ARG A 156 -2.13 -11.40 23.90
N GLY A 157 -2.22 -12.73 23.93
CA GLY A 157 -3.32 -13.46 24.57
C GLY A 157 -4.12 -14.38 23.65
N ILE A 158 -3.84 -14.41 22.34
CA ILE A 158 -4.45 -15.40 21.46
C ILE A 158 -3.67 -16.70 21.56
N SER A 159 -4.28 -17.70 22.21
CA SER A 159 -3.84 -19.09 22.15
C SER A 159 -4.08 -19.60 20.71
N LEU A 160 -3.00 -19.98 20.02
CA LEU A 160 -3.09 -20.87 18.86
C LEU A 160 -3.16 -22.31 19.38
N GLU A 161 -4.17 -22.60 20.20
CA GLU A 161 -4.49 -23.98 20.55
C GLU A 161 -4.97 -24.67 19.27
N VAL A 162 -4.18 -25.66 18.85
CA VAL A 162 -4.50 -26.62 17.79
C VAL A 162 -5.02 -27.88 18.45
#